data_AF-A0A970PYD3-F1
#
_entry.id   AF-A0A970PYD3-F1
#
_cell.length_a   1.000
_cell.length_b   1.000
_cell.length_c   1.000
_cell.angle_alpha   90.00
_cell.angle_beta   90.00
_cell.angle_gamma   90.00
#
_symmetry.space_group_name_H-M   'P 1'
#
loop_
_entity.id
_entity.type
_entity.pdbx_description
1 polymer ?
#
loop_
_entity_poly.entity_id
_entity_poly.type
_entity_poly.pdbx_seq_one_letter_code
_entity_poly.pdbx_strand_id
1 'polypeptide(L)'
;MTVEYSALIVDDDIWMQRILSKAMQSYGFTKILLASNGFEGIALAVEHTPHIVIMDILMPEMSGHLTLKVLKHIHSTKDIPIIMVSALSDSENLRLAVKYGTAGFISKPFTRVTIYEKLLAVYGKENLELIAKGEPILDSYDFSDDFDLSTESIAADGEDSFLFDLSTEVDIFENEEMPAKVSIPREQLMQSYQQDEKNSIESIKKLLLKIKK
;
A
#
# COMPACT_ATOMS: atom_id res chain seq x y z
N MET A 1 24.07 -12.83 0.82
CA MET A 1 23.11 -13.21 1.89
C MET A 1 21.73 -13.17 1.26
N THR A 2 20.89 -14.17 1.47
CA THR A 2 19.50 -14.16 0.94
C THR A 2 18.62 -13.35 1.87
N VAL A 3 17.92 -12.34 1.34
CA VAL A 3 16.95 -11.51 2.06
C VAL A 3 15.61 -12.24 2.08
N GLU A 4 14.98 -12.29 3.24
CA GLU A 4 13.62 -12.82 3.39
C GLU A 4 12.61 -11.68 3.19
N TYR A 5 11.94 -11.65 2.03
CA TYR A 5 10.90 -10.67 1.75
C TYR A 5 9.57 -11.10 2.38
N SER A 6 8.93 -10.14 3.03
CA SER A 6 7.71 -10.36 3.82
C SER A 6 6.53 -9.57 3.29
N ALA A 7 5.37 -10.22 3.23
CA ALA A 7 4.10 -9.58 2.88
C ALA A 7 3.08 -9.79 4.01
N LEU A 8 2.36 -8.73 4.36
CA LEU A 8 1.21 -8.80 5.25
C LEU A 8 -0.09 -8.77 4.44
N ILE A 9 -0.95 -9.74 4.67
CA ILE A 9 -2.28 -9.82 4.06
C ILE A 9 -3.31 -9.57 5.14
N VAL A 10 -4.16 -8.57 4.93
CA VAL A 10 -5.23 -8.16 5.85
C VAL A 10 -6.56 -8.34 5.14
N ASP A 11 -7.29 -9.39 5.48
CA ASP A 11 -8.59 -9.75 4.90
C ASP A 11 -9.32 -10.67 5.89
N ASP A 12 -10.63 -10.48 6.11
CA ASP A 12 -11.40 -11.31 7.04
C ASP A 12 -11.81 -12.67 6.43
N ASP A 13 -11.68 -12.85 5.11
CA ASP A 13 -11.89 -14.11 4.42
C ASP A 13 -10.60 -14.94 4.35
N ILE A 14 -10.58 -16.05 5.09
CA ILE A 14 -9.45 -17.01 5.13
C ILE A 14 -9.12 -17.62 3.75
N TRP A 15 -10.11 -17.75 2.86
CA TRP A 15 -9.87 -18.23 1.49
C TRP A 15 -9.15 -17.17 0.68
N MET A 16 -9.51 -15.90 0.84
CA MET A 16 -8.87 -14.79 0.18
C MET A 16 -7.41 -14.64 0.65
N GLN A 17 -7.19 -14.69 1.96
CA GLN A 17 -5.86 -14.76 2.54
C GLN A 17 -5.03 -15.87 1.87
N ARG A 18 -5.56 -17.09 1.78
CA ARG A 18 -4.85 -18.24 1.20
C ARG A 18 -4.53 -18.06 -0.29
N ILE A 19 -5.41 -17.45 -1.07
CA ILE A 19 -5.19 -17.15 -2.49
C ILE A 19 -4.06 -16.14 -2.64
N LEU A 20 -4.12 -15.04 -1.88
CA LEU A 20 -3.12 -13.99 -1.87
C LEU A 20 -1.77 -14.52 -1.39
N SER A 21 -1.71 -15.32 -0.33
CA SER A 21 -0.47 -15.94 0.17
C SER A 21 0.25 -16.73 -0.93
N LYS A 22 -0.50 -17.59 -1.64
CA LYS A 22 0.07 -18.37 -2.74
C LYS A 22 0.48 -17.52 -3.93
N ALA A 23 -0.13 -16.36 -4.14
CA ALA A 23 0.27 -15.41 -5.16
C ALA A 23 1.59 -14.73 -4.77
N MET A 24 1.63 -14.11 -3.59
CA MET A 24 2.79 -13.40 -3.07
C MET A 24 4.04 -14.31 -2.96
N GLN A 25 3.88 -15.53 -2.45
CA GLN A 25 4.97 -16.51 -2.40
C GLN A 25 5.54 -16.85 -3.78
N SER A 26 4.70 -16.92 -4.82
CA SER A 26 5.18 -17.17 -6.18
C SER A 26 5.96 -16.00 -6.78
N TYR A 27 5.91 -14.83 -6.14
CA TYR A 27 6.62 -13.61 -6.56
C TYR A 27 7.80 -13.27 -5.64
N GLY A 28 8.23 -14.19 -4.77
CA GLY A 28 9.44 -14.03 -3.94
C GLY A 28 9.20 -13.54 -2.51
N PHE A 29 7.95 -13.26 -2.12
CA PHE A 29 7.61 -12.93 -0.72
C PHE A 29 7.48 -14.22 0.09
N THR A 30 8.59 -14.71 0.64
CA THR A 30 8.68 -16.00 1.33
C THR A 30 8.05 -15.98 2.71
N LYS A 31 8.05 -14.85 3.41
CA LYS A 31 7.41 -14.69 4.72
C LYS A 31 6.02 -14.06 4.58
N ILE A 32 4.98 -14.82 4.89
CA ILE A 32 3.60 -14.32 4.83
C ILE A 32 3.04 -14.13 6.24
N LEU A 33 2.58 -12.92 6.54
CA LEU A 33 1.85 -12.55 7.74
C LEU A 33 0.37 -12.41 7.38
N LEU A 34 -0.52 -12.90 8.24
CA LEU A 34 -1.96 -12.88 8.02
C LEU A 34 -2.65 -12.14 9.17
N ALA A 35 -3.59 -11.28 8.83
CA ALA A 35 -4.45 -10.58 9.78
C ALA A 35 -5.90 -10.65 9.32
N SER A 36 -6.81 -10.91 10.26
CA SER A 36 -8.25 -11.06 9.98
C SER A 36 -9.04 -9.75 10.18
N ASN A 37 -8.40 -8.67 10.61
CA ASN A 37 -9.01 -7.34 10.71
C ASN A 37 -7.94 -6.23 10.75
N GLY A 38 -8.40 -4.97 10.70
CA GLY A 38 -7.53 -3.80 10.72
C GLY A 38 -6.64 -3.68 11.97
N PHE A 39 -7.12 -4.06 13.15
CA PHE A 39 -6.34 -3.97 14.39
C PHE A 39 -5.16 -4.95 14.42
N GLU A 40 -5.41 -6.20 14.03
CA GLU A 40 -4.37 -7.21 13.88
C GLU A 40 -3.37 -6.81 12.79
N GLY A 41 -3.87 -6.26 11.67
CA GLY A 41 -3.03 -5.73 10.59
C GLY A 41 -2.10 -4.62 11.07
N ILE A 42 -2.58 -3.70 11.90
CA ILE A 42 -1.75 -2.65 12.50
C ILE A 42 -0.69 -3.24 13.43
N ALA A 43 -1.07 -4.17 14.30
CA ALA A 43 -0.15 -4.80 15.24
C ALA A 43 0.99 -5.51 14.50
N LEU A 44 0.67 -6.37 13.54
CA LEU A 44 1.66 -7.12 12.76
C LEU A 44 2.53 -6.20 11.88
N ALA A 45 1.97 -5.13 11.32
CA ALA A 45 2.75 -4.18 10.54
C ALA A 45 3.78 -3.45 11.40
N VAL A 46 3.41 -3.06 12.62
CA VAL A 46 4.32 -2.39 13.56
C VAL A 46 5.40 -3.35 14.07
N GLU A 47 5.02 -4.60 14.37
CA GLU A 47 5.94 -5.61 14.91
C GLU A 47 6.95 -6.12 13.88
N HIS A 48 6.51 -6.32 12.64
CA HIS A 48 7.32 -7.01 11.64
C HIS A 48 7.76 -6.15 10.46
N THR A 49 7.27 -4.90 10.34
CA THR A 49 7.61 -3.96 9.27
C THR A 49 7.67 -4.65 7.90
N PRO A 50 6.54 -5.22 7.42
CA PRO A 50 6.52 -6.00 6.18
C PRO A 50 6.95 -5.14 4.99
N HIS A 51 7.48 -5.78 3.96
CA HIS A 51 7.91 -5.08 2.75
C HIS A 51 6.71 -4.57 1.94
N ILE A 52 5.54 -5.20 2.10
CA ILE A 52 4.27 -4.78 1.49
C ILE A 52 3.07 -5.22 2.32
N VAL A 53 1.99 -4.44 2.26
CA VAL A 53 0.67 -4.83 2.77
C VAL A 53 -0.32 -4.96 1.62
N ILE A 54 -1.03 -6.08 1.57
CA ILE A 54 -2.22 -6.28 0.73
C ILE A 54 -3.43 -6.25 1.65
N MET A 55 -4.35 -5.31 1.46
CA MET A 55 -5.40 -5.04 2.44
C MET A 55 -6.78 -4.91 1.81
N ASP A 56 -7.75 -5.69 2.30
CA ASP A 56 -9.14 -5.51 1.92
C ASP A 56 -9.71 -4.19 2.45
N ILE A 57 -10.61 -3.57 1.70
CA ILE A 57 -11.27 -2.34 2.11
C ILE A 57 -12.39 -2.61 3.10
N LEU A 58 -13.20 -3.64 2.83
CA LEU A 58 -14.41 -3.94 3.58
C LEU A 58 -14.14 -5.07 4.57
N MET A 59 -13.81 -4.71 5.80
CA MET A 59 -13.60 -5.65 6.90
C MET A 59 -14.47 -5.27 8.11
N PRO A 60 -14.85 -6.25 8.95
CA PRO A 60 -15.46 -5.98 10.25
C PRO A 60 -14.56 -5.13 11.15
N GLU A 61 -15.18 -4.45 12.12
CA GLU A 61 -14.56 -3.65 13.18
C GLU A 61 -13.83 -2.38 12.72
N MET A 62 -12.89 -2.50 11.78
CA MET A 62 -12.10 -1.39 11.25
C MET A 62 -11.87 -1.57 9.75
N SER A 63 -12.44 -0.65 8.96
CA SER A 63 -12.31 -0.66 7.50
C SER A 63 -10.87 -0.42 7.05
N GLY A 64 -10.49 -1.04 5.92
CA GLY A 64 -9.11 -0.97 5.39
C GLY A 64 -8.61 0.45 5.10
N HIS A 65 -9.48 1.38 4.69
CA HIS A 65 -9.08 2.77 4.47
C HIS A 65 -8.69 3.50 5.77
N LEU A 66 -9.35 3.19 6.89
CA LEU A 66 -8.97 3.69 8.21
C LEU A 66 -7.66 3.04 8.66
N THR A 67 -7.49 1.75 8.40
CA THR A 67 -6.27 0.99 8.73
C THR A 67 -5.07 1.57 7.99
N LEU A 68 -5.23 1.82 6.68
CA LEU A 68 -4.27 2.54 5.84
C LEU A 68 -3.91 3.89 6.43
N LYS A 69 -4.91 4.72 6.78
CA LYS A 69 -4.67 6.03 7.40
C LYS A 69 -3.77 5.89 8.62
N VAL A 70 -4.05 4.94 9.50
CA VAL A 70 -3.32 4.76 10.76
C VAL A 70 -1.89 4.30 10.50
N LEU A 71 -1.69 3.32 9.62
CA LEU A 71 -0.36 2.89 9.22
C LEU A 71 0.46 4.04 8.63
N LYS A 72 -0.16 4.88 7.80
CA LYS A 72 0.49 6.07 7.20
C LYS A 72 0.86 7.16 8.23
N HIS A 73 0.30 7.13 9.44
CA HIS A 73 0.66 8.05 10.53
C HIS A 73 1.68 7.47 11.53
N ILE A 74 2.03 6.18 11.43
CA ILE A 74 3.00 5.55 12.32
C ILE A 74 4.38 5.57 11.65
N HIS A 75 5.40 6.10 12.34
CA HIS A 75 6.73 6.31 11.77
C HIS A 75 7.38 5.03 11.21
N SER A 76 7.18 3.87 11.86
CA SER A 76 7.76 2.60 11.41
C SER A 76 7.02 1.95 10.24
N THR A 77 5.81 2.40 9.90
CA THR A 77 4.97 1.75 8.88
C THR A 77 4.51 2.70 7.77
N LYS A 78 4.74 4.01 7.91
CA LYS A 78 4.31 5.02 6.93
C LYS A 78 4.85 4.80 5.51
N ASP A 79 6.07 4.27 5.40
CA ASP A 79 6.75 4.10 4.12
C ASP A 79 6.48 2.72 3.50
N ILE A 80 5.78 1.82 4.22
CA ILE A 80 5.37 0.52 3.68
C ILE A 80 4.39 0.75 2.52
N PRO A 81 4.61 0.16 1.34
CA PRO A 81 3.63 0.19 0.27
C PRO A 81 2.41 -0.63 0.66
N ILE A 82 1.23 -0.05 0.47
CA ILE A 82 -0.05 -0.68 0.82
C ILE A 82 -0.88 -0.73 -0.46
N ILE A 83 -1.27 -1.92 -0.89
CA ILE A 83 -2.18 -2.12 -2.02
C ILE A 83 -3.54 -2.49 -1.46
N MET A 84 -4.56 -1.72 -1.82
CA MET A 84 -5.93 -2.00 -1.40
C MET A 84 -6.60 -2.99 -2.34
N VAL A 85 -7.36 -3.93 -1.79
CA VAL A 85 -8.22 -4.86 -2.53
C VAL A 85 -9.67 -4.44 -2.27
N SER A 86 -10.50 -4.34 -3.31
CA SER A 86 -11.86 -3.79 -3.18
C SER A 86 -12.82 -4.30 -4.24
N ALA A 87 -14.13 -4.21 -4.01
CA ALA A 87 -15.11 -4.29 -5.08
C ALA A 87 -15.24 -2.94 -5.82
N LEU A 88 -15.65 -2.97 -7.09
CA LEU A 88 -15.83 -1.75 -7.91
C LEU A 88 -16.88 -0.78 -7.33
N SER A 89 -17.77 -1.25 -6.46
CA SER A 89 -18.81 -0.44 -5.81
C SER A 89 -18.29 0.52 -4.74
N ASP A 90 -17.02 0.42 -4.34
CA ASP A 90 -16.51 1.04 -3.12
C ASP A 90 -15.91 2.44 -3.36
N SER A 91 -16.50 3.22 -4.27
CA SER A 91 -15.91 4.47 -4.82
C SER A 91 -15.48 5.50 -3.76
N GLU A 92 -16.26 5.68 -2.69
CA GLU A 92 -15.89 6.61 -1.60
C GLU A 92 -14.72 6.11 -0.77
N ASN A 93 -14.68 4.81 -0.46
CA ASN A 93 -13.57 4.20 0.28
C ASN A 93 -12.28 4.21 -0.55
N LEU A 94 -12.39 3.98 -1.87
CA LEU A 94 -11.28 4.11 -2.82
C LEU A 94 -10.75 5.55 -2.83
N ARG A 95 -11.64 6.56 -2.90
CA ARG A 95 -11.23 7.98 -2.87
C ARG A 95 -10.48 8.32 -1.58
N LEU A 96 -10.95 7.82 -0.43
CA LEU A 96 -10.26 8.00 0.85
C LEU A 96 -8.91 7.30 0.87
N ALA A 97 -8.81 6.08 0.34
CA ALA A 97 -7.55 5.36 0.27
C ALA A 97 -6.51 6.07 -0.63
N VAL A 98 -6.93 6.66 -1.75
CA VAL A 98 -6.06 7.55 -2.56
C VAL A 98 -5.56 8.70 -1.71
N LYS A 99 -6.48 9.40 -1.01
CA LYS A 99 -6.13 10.55 -0.15
C LYS A 99 -5.13 10.18 0.95
N TYR A 100 -5.19 8.95 1.47
CA TYR A 100 -4.28 8.48 2.51
C TYR A 100 -2.97 7.90 1.97
N GLY A 101 -2.74 7.88 0.66
CA GLY A 101 -1.47 7.46 0.07
C GLY A 101 -1.35 5.95 -0.06
N THR A 102 -2.39 5.27 -0.55
CA THR A 102 -2.24 3.89 -1.04
C THR A 102 -1.25 3.83 -2.19
N ALA A 103 -0.52 2.72 -2.29
CA ALA A 103 0.38 2.43 -3.40
C ALA A 103 -0.34 1.87 -4.63
N GLY A 104 -1.60 1.42 -4.47
CA GLY A 104 -2.40 0.95 -5.59
C GLY A 104 -3.71 0.29 -5.18
N PHE A 105 -4.42 -0.22 -6.19
CA PHE A 105 -5.70 -0.92 -6.02
C PHE A 105 -5.77 -2.18 -6.87
N ILE A 106 -6.44 -3.20 -6.34
CA ILE A 106 -6.80 -4.44 -7.02
C ILE A 106 -8.33 -4.61 -6.90
N SER A 107 -9.02 -4.59 -8.04
CA SER A 107 -10.47 -4.84 -8.07
C SER A 107 -10.77 -6.33 -7.99
N LYS A 108 -11.74 -6.72 -7.16
CA LYS A 108 -12.33 -8.07 -7.13
C LYS A 108 -13.33 -8.20 -8.30
N PRO A 109 -13.36 -9.33 -9.05
CA PRO A 109 -12.43 -10.46 -8.97
C PRO A 109 -11.07 -10.12 -9.60
N PHE A 110 -10.00 -10.67 -9.02
CA PHE A 110 -8.63 -10.46 -9.49
C PHE A 110 -7.94 -11.77 -9.89
N THR A 111 -6.84 -11.63 -10.60
CA THR A 111 -5.99 -12.73 -11.03
C THR A 111 -4.56 -12.56 -10.49
N ARG A 112 -3.74 -13.61 -10.65
CA ARG A 112 -2.29 -13.50 -10.39
C ARG A 112 -1.63 -12.39 -11.22
N VAL A 113 -2.05 -12.24 -12.48
CA VAL A 113 -1.52 -11.20 -13.38
C VAL A 113 -1.80 -9.81 -12.82
N THR A 114 -3.02 -9.53 -12.39
CA THR A 114 -3.37 -8.22 -11.82
C THR A 114 -2.61 -7.93 -10.53
N ILE A 115 -2.29 -8.95 -9.70
CA ILE A 115 -1.44 -8.76 -8.53
C ILE A 115 -0.02 -8.39 -8.97
N TYR A 116 0.55 -9.14 -9.91
CA TYR A 116 1.89 -8.90 -10.43
C TYR A 116 2.04 -7.51 -11.04
N GLU A 117 1.05 -7.03 -11.79
CA GLU A 117 1.05 -5.67 -12.34
C GLU A 117 1.15 -4.60 -11.25
N LYS A 118 0.49 -4.78 -10.10
CA LYS A 118 0.60 -3.83 -8.99
C LYS A 118 1.93 -3.94 -8.27
N LEU A 119 2.47 -5.14 -8.10
CA LEU A 119 3.83 -5.29 -7.59
C LEU A 119 4.85 -4.62 -8.51
N LEU A 120 4.65 -4.72 -9.83
CA LEU A 120 5.50 -4.09 -10.83
C LEU A 120 5.44 -2.57 -10.74
N ALA A 121 4.26 -2.01 -10.54
CA ALA A 121 4.09 -0.56 -10.33
C ALA A 121 4.75 -0.09 -9.03
N VAL A 122 4.79 -0.92 -7.98
CA VAL A 122 5.37 -0.57 -6.68
C VAL A 122 6.89 -0.67 -6.69
N TYR A 123 7.44 -1.79 -7.17
CA TYR A 123 8.87 -2.07 -7.05
C TYR A 123 9.66 -1.78 -8.33
N GLY A 124 9.00 -1.77 -9.48
CA GLY A 124 9.69 -1.83 -10.76
C GLY A 124 10.15 -3.25 -11.10
N LYS A 125 10.52 -3.46 -12.37
CA LYS A 125 10.86 -4.78 -12.90
C LYS A 125 12.13 -5.34 -12.24
N GLU A 126 13.18 -4.52 -12.16
CA GLU A 126 14.50 -4.92 -11.66
C GLU A 126 14.42 -5.39 -10.20
N ASN A 127 13.78 -4.60 -9.33
CA ASN A 127 13.62 -4.95 -7.92
C ASN A 127 12.75 -6.20 -7.72
N LEU A 128 11.72 -6.41 -8.54
CA LEU A 128 10.93 -7.64 -8.48
C LEU A 128 11.74 -8.89 -8.84
N GLU A 129 12.65 -8.78 -9.82
CA GLU A 129 13.57 -9.87 -10.16
C GLU A 129 14.53 -10.18 -9.00
N LEU A 130 14.98 -9.15 -8.27
CA LEU A 130 15.79 -9.32 -7.05
C LEU A 130 14.97 -9.98 -5.93
N ILE A 131 13.75 -9.51 -5.67
CA ILE A 131 12.82 -10.11 -4.69
C ILE A 131 12.60 -11.59 -4.99
N ALA A 132 12.34 -11.94 -6.25
CA ALA A 132 12.12 -13.31 -6.68
C ALA A 132 13.32 -14.24 -6.43
N LYS A 133 14.54 -13.68 -6.44
CA LYS A 133 15.80 -14.39 -6.13
C LYS A 133 16.17 -14.35 -4.65
N GLY A 134 15.45 -13.57 -3.84
CA GLY A 134 15.85 -13.28 -2.45
C GLY A 134 17.13 -12.43 -2.38
N GLU A 135 17.39 -11.62 -3.39
CA GLU A 135 18.53 -10.68 -3.43
C GLU A 135 18.11 -9.32 -2.85
N PRO A 136 19.01 -8.58 -2.18
CA PRO A 136 18.70 -7.28 -1.62
C PRO A 136 18.37 -6.27 -2.72
N ILE A 137 17.29 -5.50 -2.54
CA ILE A 137 17.03 -4.30 -3.34
C ILE A 137 18.10 -3.27 -2.99
N LEU A 138 18.78 -2.76 -4.01
CA LEU A 138 19.72 -1.66 -3.88
C LEU A 138 18.90 -0.36 -3.93
N ASP A 139 18.54 0.18 -2.77
CA ASP A 139 18.24 1.61 -2.73
C ASP A 139 19.50 2.32 -3.22
N SER A 140 19.32 3.26 -4.16
CA SER A 140 20.39 4.00 -4.83
C SER A 140 21.59 4.18 -3.90
N TYR A 141 22.70 3.50 -4.22
CA TYR A 141 23.94 3.57 -3.46
C TYR A 141 24.15 5.02 -3.03
N ASP A 142 24.18 5.26 -1.72
CA ASP A 142 24.49 6.57 -1.15
C ASP A 142 25.93 6.87 -1.59
N PHE A 143 26.09 7.59 -2.70
CA PHE A 143 27.38 7.91 -3.30
C PHE A 143 28.14 8.97 -2.48
N SER A 144 27.75 9.16 -1.22
CA SER A 144 28.20 10.22 -0.33
C SER A 144 29.47 9.86 0.45
N ASP A 145 29.90 8.59 0.51
CA ASP A 145 30.96 8.21 1.45
C ASP A 145 32.30 7.73 0.87
N ASP A 146 32.51 7.59 -0.46
CA ASP A 146 33.82 7.08 -0.94
C ASP A 146 34.32 7.58 -2.33
N PHE A 147 33.78 8.66 -2.91
CA PHE A 147 34.37 9.23 -4.14
C PHE A 147 35.36 10.37 -3.83
N ASP A 148 36.61 10.00 -3.53
CA ASP A 148 37.76 10.90 -3.51
C ASP A 148 38.01 11.46 -4.93
N LEU A 149 37.47 12.66 -5.19
CA LEU A 149 37.73 13.47 -6.38
C LEU A 149 39.15 14.04 -6.34
N SER A 150 40.15 13.17 -6.41
CA SER A 150 41.55 13.58 -6.55
C SER A 150 42.32 12.82 -7.62
N THR A 151 41.66 12.27 -8.65
CA THR A 151 42.37 11.95 -9.90
C THR A 151 41.48 12.00 -11.15
N GLU A 152 42.02 12.69 -12.15
CA GLU A 152 41.71 12.66 -13.58
C GLU A 152 40.57 13.54 -14.11
N SER A 153 41.00 14.74 -14.47
CA SER A 153 40.42 15.58 -15.51
C SER A 153 40.21 14.79 -16.81
N ILE A 154 38.96 14.71 -17.26
CA ILE A 154 38.65 14.55 -18.69
C ILE A 154 37.67 15.66 -19.05
N ALA A 155 38.11 16.49 -19.99
CA ALA A 155 37.35 17.61 -20.52
C ALA A 155 36.33 17.17 -21.57
N ALA A 156 35.34 18.07 -21.76
CA ALA A 156 34.57 18.36 -22.97
C ALA A 156 33.08 17.94 -22.99
N ASP A 157 32.28 19.01 -23.01
CA ASP A 157 31.12 19.28 -23.87
C ASP A 157 29.83 18.47 -23.76
N GLY A 158 28.74 19.22 -23.58
CA GLY A 158 27.40 18.81 -24.00
C GLY A 158 26.30 19.24 -23.02
N GLU A 159 25.70 20.40 -23.30
CA GLU A 159 24.43 20.84 -22.72
C GLU A 159 23.34 19.78 -22.95
N ASP A 160 22.55 19.46 -21.93
CA ASP A 160 21.10 19.38 -22.09
C ASP A 160 20.38 19.51 -20.75
N SER A 161 19.61 20.59 -20.67
CA SER A 161 18.68 20.94 -19.61
C SER A 161 17.42 20.08 -19.69
N PHE A 162 16.94 19.53 -18.57
CA PHE A 162 15.54 19.14 -18.44
C PHE A 162 14.94 19.73 -17.14
N LEU A 163 14.37 20.92 -17.30
CA LEU A 163 13.34 21.47 -16.41
C LEU A 163 12.03 20.75 -16.73
N PHE A 164 11.47 19.99 -15.79
CA PHE A 164 10.13 19.43 -15.94
C PHE A 164 9.11 20.39 -15.34
N ASP A 165 8.33 20.99 -16.24
CA ASP A 165 7.21 21.91 -16.00
C ASP A 165 6.03 21.17 -15.35
N LEU A 166 5.57 21.67 -14.21
CA LEU A 166 4.45 21.14 -13.43
C LEU A 166 3.18 21.97 -13.71
N SER A 167 2.73 21.98 -14.97
CA SER A 167 1.44 22.57 -15.32
C SER A 167 0.83 21.91 -16.57
N THR A 168 0.06 20.83 -16.36
CA THR A 168 -0.94 20.43 -17.36
C THR A 168 -2.09 19.71 -16.68
N GLU A 169 -3.24 20.34 -16.77
CA GLU A 169 -4.56 19.91 -16.29
C GLU A 169 -5.01 18.61 -16.97
N VAL A 170 -5.82 17.81 -16.27
CA VAL A 170 -6.58 16.71 -16.87
C VAL A 170 -8.05 16.87 -16.49
N ASP A 171 -8.79 17.50 -17.40
CA ASP A 171 -10.24 17.44 -17.53
C ASP A 171 -10.63 16.06 -18.10
N ILE A 172 -11.27 15.20 -17.31
CA ILE A 172 -12.09 14.11 -17.84
C ILE A 172 -13.20 13.86 -16.82
N PHE A 173 -14.47 14.00 -17.23
CA PHE A 173 -15.66 13.19 -16.89
C PHE A 173 -16.94 14.01 -17.15
N GLU A 174 -17.39 14.06 -18.40
CA GLU A 174 -18.79 14.31 -18.72
C GLU A 174 -19.38 13.09 -19.43
N ASN A 175 -20.57 12.70 -18.95
CA ASN A 175 -21.54 11.78 -19.54
C ASN A 175 -21.29 10.27 -19.43
N GLU A 176 -21.95 9.64 -18.45
CA GLU A 176 -22.74 8.41 -18.65
C GLU A 176 -23.75 8.23 -17.49
N GLU A 177 -25.04 8.06 -17.82
CA GLU A 177 -26.15 7.94 -16.88
C GLU A 177 -26.08 6.63 -16.06
N MET A 178 -26.15 6.75 -14.73
CA MET A 178 -26.16 5.60 -13.80
C MET A 178 -27.58 5.07 -13.53
N PRO A 179 -27.80 3.74 -13.44
CA PRO A 179 -29.08 3.16 -13.06
C PRO A 179 -29.39 3.33 -11.55
N ALA A 180 -30.68 3.34 -11.22
CA ALA A 180 -31.29 3.80 -9.98
C ALA A 180 -30.72 3.19 -8.67
N LYS A 181 -30.19 4.07 -7.79
CA LYS A 181 -29.68 3.76 -6.44
C LYS A 181 -30.81 3.66 -5.41
N VAL A 182 -30.73 2.67 -4.52
CA VAL A 182 -31.28 2.76 -3.17
C VAL A 182 -30.57 3.93 -2.49
N SER A 183 -31.30 5.02 -2.23
CA SER A 183 -30.74 6.28 -1.76
C SER A 183 -30.61 6.29 -0.24
N ILE A 184 -29.46 5.85 0.29
CA ILE A 184 -29.10 6.18 1.67
C ILE A 184 -28.63 7.65 1.66
N PRO A 185 -29.25 8.55 2.46
CA PRO A 185 -28.86 9.95 2.55
C PRO A 185 -27.37 10.10 2.89
N ARG A 186 -26.68 10.98 2.16
CA ARG A 186 -25.24 11.26 2.33
C ARG A 186 -24.87 11.61 3.78
N GLU A 187 -25.78 12.24 4.50
CA GLU A 187 -25.62 12.60 5.91
C GLU A 187 -25.55 11.38 6.83
N GLN A 188 -26.40 10.37 6.61
CA GLN A 188 -26.37 9.13 7.40
C GLN A 188 -25.09 8.33 7.12
N LEU A 189 -24.65 8.29 5.86
CA LEU A 189 -23.36 7.71 5.48
C LEU A 189 -22.21 8.42 6.18
N MET A 190 -22.17 9.76 6.11
CA MET A 190 -21.11 10.56 6.77
C MET A 190 -21.10 10.38 8.29
N GLN A 191 -22.26 10.29 8.93
CA GLN A 191 -22.35 10.03 10.37
C GLN A 191 -21.82 8.64 10.74
N SER A 192 -22.14 7.61 9.94
CA SER A 192 -21.57 6.27 10.12
C SER A 192 -20.04 6.31 10.05
N TYR A 193 -19.48 6.93 9.01
CA TYR A 193 -18.03 7.06 8.84
C TYR A 193 -17.36 7.79 10.01
N GLN A 194 -17.95 8.89 10.48
CA GLN A 194 -17.41 9.64 11.63
C GLN A 194 -17.45 8.81 12.92
N GLN A 195 -18.47 7.98 13.09
CA GLN A 195 -18.58 7.10 14.26
C GLN A 195 -17.55 5.97 14.20
N ASP A 196 -17.37 5.35 13.04
CA ASP A 196 -16.38 4.29 12.81
C ASP A 196 -14.94 4.80 12.99
N GLU A 197 -14.65 6.01 12.51
CA GLU A 197 -13.37 6.67 12.72
C GLU A 197 -13.10 6.93 14.21
N LYS A 198 -14.08 7.44 14.96
CA LYS A 198 -13.95 7.67 16.41
C LYS A 198 -13.69 6.36 17.17
N ASN A 199 -14.47 5.33 16.88
CA ASN A 199 -14.33 4.02 17.52
C ASN A 199 -12.94 3.41 17.25
N SER A 200 -12.46 3.52 16.00
CA SER A 200 -11.15 3.04 15.59
C SER A 200 -10.01 3.77 16.31
N ILE A 201 -10.07 5.11 16.39
CA ILE A 201 -9.07 5.92 17.10
C ILE A 201 -8.96 5.51 18.57
N GLU A 202 -10.09 5.29 19.25
CA GLU A 202 -10.08 4.89 20.66
C GLU A 202 -9.45 3.50 20.86
N SER A 203 -9.79 2.55 19.99
CA SER A 203 -9.22 1.20 20.02
C SER A 203 -7.72 1.19 19.72
N ILE A 204 -7.26 1.99 18.75
CA ILE A 204 -5.82 2.14 18.45
C ILE A 204 -5.07 2.76 19.63
N LYS A 205 -5.62 3.79 20.28
CA LYS A 205 -5.01 4.36 21.50
C LYS A 205 -4.84 3.30 22.58
N LYS A 206 -5.85 2.44 22.79
CA LYS A 206 -5.78 1.33 23.75
C LYS A 206 -4.72 0.30 23.37
N LEU A 207 -4.59 -0.04 22.08
CA LEU A 207 -3.57 -0.95 21.57
C LEU A 207 -2.15 -0.40 21.80
N LEU A 208 -1.91 0.85 21.38
CA LEU A 208 -0.61 1.52 21.54
C LEU A 208 -0.20 1.70 23.00
N LEU A 209 -1.17 1.87 23.91
CA LEU A 209 -0.92 1.93 25.36
C LEU A 209 -0.50 0.57 25.95
N LYS A 210 -1.00 -0.55 25.39
CA LYS A 210 -0.62 -1.90 25.85
C LYS A 210 0.79 -2.30 25.41
N ILE A 211 1.23 -1.85 24.24
CA ILE A 211 2.57 -2.15 23.69
C ILE A 211 3.68 -1.38 24.44
N LYS A 212 3.33 -0.29 25.15
CA LYS A 212 4.28 0.51 25.96
C LYS A 212 4.56 -0.05 27.38
N LYS A 213 3.99 -1.19 27.77
CA LYS A 213 4.24 -1.86 29.06
C LYS A 213 5.07 -3.11 28.85
#